data_AF-A0A0S4XL26-F1
#
_entry.id   AF-A0A0S4XL26-F1
#
_cell.length_a   1.000
_cell.length_b   1.000
_cell.length_c   1.000
_cell.angle_alpha   90.00
_cell.angle_beta   90.00
_cell.angle_gamma   90.00
#
_symmetry.space_group_name_H-M   'P 1'
#
loop_
_entity.id
_entity.type
_entity.pdbx_description
1 polymer ?
#
loop_
_entity_poly.entity_id
_entity_poly.type
_entity_poly.pdbx_seq_one_letter_code
_entity_poly.pdbx_strand_id
1 'polypeptide(L)'
;MENLPIEDITSKIYEIRGQKVMLDSDLANLYQVESKRLNEQVRRNIERFPSDFMFQISEIEHENLRSQFATSSFEHGGRRYLPYVFTEQGVYMLATVLKSKVAIDVSIQIMRTFTALRRYALTYDELAKKIVEIESRVSDSEKRDQKIIGIINQLMSDDEESEVKKIGFIKDK
;
A
#
# COMPACT_ATOMS: atom_id res chain seq x y z
N MET A 1 3.64 -24.66 19.06
CA MET A 1 4.30 -24.18 17.83
C MET A 1 4.18 -22.69 17.85
N GLU A 2 5.32 -22.02 17.84
CA GLU A 2 5.42 -20.57 17.86
C GLU A 2 4.75 -20.05 16.57
N ASN A 3 3.60 -19.39 16.71
CA ASN A 3 3.04 -18.62 15.61
C ASN A 3 4.00 -17.47 15.36
N LEU A 4 4.74 -17.48 14.25
CA LEU A 4 5.45 -16.28 13.82
C LEU A 4 4.42 -15.15 13.68
N PRO A 5 4.63 -13.99 14.31
CA PRO A 5 3.71 -12.87 14.21
C PRO A 5 3.60 -12.40 12.76
N ILE A 6 2.40 -12.00 12.35
CA ILE A 6 2.10 -11.56 10.97
C ILE A 6 2.95 -10.32 10.61
N GLU A 7 3.27 -9.52 11.62
CA GLU A 7 4.14 -8.35 11.53
C GLU A 7 5.54 -8.70 10.99
N ASP A 8 6.11 -9.84 11.40
CA ASP A 8 7.46 -10.25 10.97
C ASP A 8 7.51 -10.58 9.48
N ILE A 9 6.47 -11.24 8.96
CA ILE A 9 6.38 -11.57 7.54
C ILE A 9 6.14 -10.31 6.71
N THR A 10 5.28 -9.41 7.18
CA THR A 10 4.93 -8.18 6.46
C THR A 10 6.16 -7.29 6.25
N SER A 11 7.04 -7.20 7.25
CA SER A 11 8.31 -6.45 7.15
C SER A 11 9.28 -6.97 6.09
N LYS A 12 9.08 -8.20 5.61
CA LYS A 12 9.92 -8.91 4.63
C LYS A 12 9.30 -8.96 3.23
N ILE A 13 8.20 -8.24 3.03
CA ILE A 13 7.55 -8.09 1.73
C ILE A 13 7.96 -6.74 1.14
N TYR A 14 8.66 -6.80 0.01
CA TYR A 14 9.17 -5.66 -0.73
C TYR A 14 8.32 -5.41 -1.98
N GLU A 15 8.40 -4.21 -2.52
CA GLU A 15 7.81 -3.88 -3.81
C GLU A 15 8.90 -3.64 -4.84
N ILE A 16 8.97 -4.50 -5.85
CA ILE A 16 9.98 -4.46 -6.91
C ILE A 16 9.25 -4.64 -8.24
N ARG A 17 9.47 -3.73 -9.19
CA ARG A 17 8.77 -3.71 -10.49
C ARG A 17 7.24 -3.73 -10.36
N GLY A 18 6.70 -3.07 -9.33
CA GLY A 18 5.26 -3.06 -9.02
C GLY A 18 4.70 -4.39 -8.53
N GLN A 19 5.56 -5.36 -8.18
CA GLN A 19 5.17 -6.66 -7.63
C GLN A 19 5.59 -6.76 -6.17
N LYS A 20 4.68 -7.29 -5.33
CA LYS A 20 5.02 -7.64 -3.94
C LYS A 20 5.82 -8.95 -3.95
N VAL A 21 7.04 -8.90 -3.44
CA VAL A 21 7.99 -10.01 -3.50
C VAL A 21 8.75 -10.19 -2.17
N MET A 22 9.27 -11.39 -1.93
CA MET A 22 10.15 -11.69 -0.81
C MET A 22 11.54 -12.11 -1.30
N LEU A 23 12.59 -11.69 -0.61
CA LEU A 23 13.96 -12.09 -0.92
C LEU A 23 14.23 -13.55 -0.54
N ASP A 24 15.09 -14.21 -1.31
CA ASP A 24 15.56 -15.57 -1.03
C ASP A 24 16.21 -15.72 0.35
N SER A 25 16.90 -14.69 0.86
CA SER A 25 17.48 -14.63 2.21
C SER A 25 16.40 -14.67 3.28
N ASP A 26 15.37 -13.84 3.11
CA ASP A 26 14.30 -13.73 4.09
C ASP A 26 13.47 -15.00 4.14
N LEU A 27 13.14 -15.56 2.96
CA LEU A 27 12.46 -16.85 2.88
C LEU A 27 13.30 -17.97 3.49
N ALA A 28 14.60 -18.00 3.22
CA ALA A 28 15.49 -19.00 3.80
C ALA A 28 15.55 -18.90 5.33
N ASN A 29 15.65 -17.68 5.87
CA ASN A 29 15.62 -17.43 7.31
C ASN A 29 14.29 -17.88 7.94
N LEU A 30 13.15 -17.52 7.34
CA LEU A 30 11.83 -17.94 7.82
C LEU A 30 11.66 -19.46 7.79
N TYR A 31 12.14 -20.11 6.72
CA TYR A 31 12.11 -21.57 6.58
C TYR A 31 13.18 -22.30 7.40
N GLN A 32 14.07 -21.57 8.10
CA GLN A 32 15.19 -22.13 8.86
C GLN A 32 16.11 -23.00 8.00
N VAL A 33 16.39 -22.54 6.78
CA VAL A 33 17.32 -23.18 5.83
C VAL A 33 18.36 -22.18 5.36
N GLU A 34 19.49 -22.66 4.87
CA GLU A 34 20.46 -21.79 4.21
C GLU A 34 19.91 -21.27 2.87
N SER A 35 20.14 -20.00 2.53
CA SER A 35 19.73 -19.45 1.23
C SER A 35 20.32 -20.24 0.05
N LYS A 36 21.54 -20.76 0.22
CA LYS A 36 22.17 -21.65 -0.76
C LYS A 36 21.33 -22.91 -1.00
N ARG A 37 20.81 -23.52 0.07
CA ARG A 37 20.01 -24.75 0.00
C ARG A 37 18.63 -24.49 -0.62
N LEU A 38 18.02 -23.36 -0.28
CA LEU A 38 16.77 -22.91 -0.91
C LEU A 38 16.95 -22.72 -2.42
N ASN A 39 17.98 -21.98 -2.83
CA ASN A 39 18.28 -21.73 -4.25
C ASN A 39 18.65 -23.02 -5.00
N GLU A 40 19.32 -23.97 -4.35
CA GLU A 40 19.59 -25.29 -4.93
C GLU A 40 18.30 -26.07 -5.21
N GLN A 41 17.35 -26.06 -4.27
CA GLN A 41 16.04 -26.71 -4.44
C GLN A 41 15.24 -26.10 -5.59
N VAL A 42 15.28 -24.77 -5.72
CA VAL A 42 14.65 -24.04 -6.82
C VAL A 42 15.27 -24.43 -8.16
N ARG A 43 16.60 -24.40 -8.26
CA ARG A 43 17.30 -24.78 -9.51
C ARG A 43 17.02 -26.22 -9.94
N ARG A 44 16.87 -27.15 -9.00
CA ARG A 44 16.49 -28.55 -9.29
C ARG A 44 15.07 -28.70 -9.81
N ASN A 45 14.21 -27.71 -9.56
CA ASN A 45 12.80 -27.73 -9.92
C ASN A 45 12.42 -26.52 -10.80
N ILE A 46 13.36 -26.02 -11.61
CA ILE A 46 13.23 -24.73 -12.32
C ILE A 46 12.00 -24.66 -13.24
N GLU A 47 11.54 -25.79 -13.77
CA GLU A 47 10.31 -25.89 -14.58
C GLU A 47 9.05 -25.41 -13.82
N ARG A 48 9.08 -25.43 -12.48
CA ARG A 48 7.99 -24.94 -11.62
C ARG A 48 8.07 -23.45 -11.34
N PHE A 49 9.18 -22.80 -11.72
CA PHE A 49 9.47 -21.42 -11.38
C PHE A 49 9.63 -20.57 -12.64
N PRO A 50 8.52 -20.23 -13.31
CA PRO A 50 8.54 -19.28 -14.42
C PRO A 50 8.95 -17.87 -13.94
N SER A 51 9.27 -16.98 -14.88
CA SER A 51 9.85 -15.66 -14.59
C SER A 51 8.92 -14.71 -13.83
N ASP A 52 7.62 -14.98 -13.80
CA ASP A 52 6.61 -14.28 -13.01
C ASP A 52 6.48 -14.82 -11.58
N PHE A 53 7.07 -15.98 -11.28
CA PHE A 53 7.05 -16.57 -9.93
C PHE A 53 8.33 -16.24 -9.17
N MET A 54 9.43 -16.14 -9.89
CA MET A 54 10.71 -15.69 -9.36
C MET A 54 11.53 -14.98 -10.41
N PHE A 55 12.36 -14.05 -9.97
CA PHE A 55 13.36 -13.43 -10.83
C PHE A 55 14.56 -12.97 -10.01
N GLN A 56 15.68 -12.74 -10.68
CA GLN A 56 16.85 -12.12 -10.07
C GLN A 56 16.73 -10.61 -10.19
N ILE A 57 16.99 -9.90 -9.09
CA ILE A 57 16.98 -8.42 -9.10
C ILE A 57 18.26 -7.89 -9.75
N SER A 58 18.19 -6.69 -10.32
CA SER A 58 19.35 -5.97 -10.86
C SER A 58 20.20 -5.36 -9.74
N GLU A 59 21.43 -4.97 -10.08
CA GLU A 59 22.33 -4.26 -9.15
C GLU A 59 21.69 -2.97 -8.62
N ILE A 60 21.05 -2.20 -9.50
CA ILE A 60 20.36 -0.95 -9.13
C ILE A 60 19.20 -1.22 -8.16
N GLU A 61 18.37 -2.24 -8.44
CA GLU A 61 17.28 -2.63 -7.54
C GLU A 61 17.81 -3.10 -6.18
N HIS A 62 18.92 -3.82 -6.18
CA HIS A 62 19.56 -4.29 -4.96
C HIS A 62 20.17 -3.15 -4.15
N GLU A 63 20.84 -2.18 -4.78
CA GLU A 63 21.36 -0.99 -4.10
C GLU A 63 20.24 -0.15 -3.49
N ASN A 64 19.12 0.02 -4.19
CA ASN A 64 17.95 0.71 -3.68
C ASN A 64 17.32 0.00 -2.48
N LEU A 65 17.25 -1.34 -2.49
CA LEU A 65 16.81 -2.09 -1.31
C LEU A 65 17.77 -1.90 -0.13
N ARG A 66 19.08 -1.91 -0.38
CA ARG A 66 20.08 -1.75 0.68
C ARG A 66 20.10 -0.35 1.29
N SER A 67 19.85 0.69 0.49
CA SER A 67 19.78 2.07 0.99
C SER A 67 18.54 2.31 1.85
N GLN A 68 17.44 1.62 1.56
CA GLN A 68 16.22 1.67 2.37
C GLN A 68 16.33 0.86 3.67
N PHE A 69 16.99 -0.29 3.62
CA PHE A 69 17.16 -1.18 4.76
C PHE A 69 18.65 -1.33 5.02
N ALA A 70 19.22 -0.51 5.91
CA ALA A 70 20.65 -0.37 6.23
C ALA A 70 21.40 -1.71 6.38
N THR A 71 21.68 -2.35 5.25
CA THR A 71 22.24 -3.70 5.14
C THR A 71 23.69 -3.59 4.69
N SER A 72 24.53 -4.44 5.28
CA SER A 72 26.00 -4.39 5.23
C SER A 72 26.59 -4.07 3.85
N SER A 73 27.68 -3.29 3.84
CA SER A 73 28.39 -2.86 2.64
C SER A 73 29.02 -4.02 1.86
N PHE A 74 29.19 -3.82 0.55
CA PHE A 74 29.83 -4.78 -0.35
C PHE A 74 31.32 -4.98 -0.03
N GLU A 75 31.96 -3.96 0.57
CA GLU A 75 33.41 -3.89 0.84
C GLU A 75 33.96 -4.93 1.84
N HIS A 76 33.15 -5.44 2.76
CA HIS A 76 33.64 -6.34 3.83
C HIS A 76 32.91 -7.70 3.88
N GLY A 77 32.49 -8.22 2.72
CA GLY A 77 31.89 -9.57 2.62
C GLY A 77 30.46 -9.59 2.06
N GLY A 78 30.17 -8.72 1.10
CA GLY A 78 28.88 -8.70 0.41
C GLY A 78 28.53 -10.02 -0.30
N ARG A 79 27.23 -10.22 -0.54
CA ARG A 79 26.74 -11.35 -1.35
C ARG A 79 27.43 -11.35 -2.73
N ARG A 80 28.08 -12.47 -3.07
CA ARG A 80 28.75 -12.67 -4.37
C ARG A 80 27.80 -12.72 -5.57
N TYR A 81 26.50 -12.94 -5.32
CA TYR A 81 25.47 -13.07 -6.35
C TYR A 81 24.26 -12.22 -5.98
N LEU A 82 23.61 -11.65 -6.99
CA LEU A 82 22.37 -10.90 -6.81
C LEU A 82 21.26 -11.81 -6.26
N PRO A 83 20.44 -11.32 -5.31
CA PRO A 83 19.35 -12.08 -4.73
C PRO A 83 18.34 -12.54 -5.78
N TYR A 84 17.76 -13.72 -5.56
CA TYR A 84 16.45 -14.03 -6.14
C TYR A 84 15.35 -13.44 -5.28
N VAL A 85 14.27 -13.04 -5.93
CA VAL A 85 13.01 -12.66 -5.30
C VAL A 85 11.90 -13.57 -5.77
N PHE A 86 10.93 -13.78 -4.89
CA PHE A 86 9.79 -14.67 -5.13
C PHE A 86 8.50 -13.91 -4.90
N THR A 87 7.57 -14.06 -5.82
CA THR A 87 6.19 -13.58 -5.65
C THR A 87 5.41 -14.52 -4.73
N GLU A 88 4.17 -14.17 -4.41
CA GLU A 88 3.24 -15.07 -3.71
C GLU A 88 3.16 -16.44 -4.40
N GLN A 89 3.14 -16.45 -5.75
CA GLN A 89 3.14 -17.67 -6.55
C GLN A 89 4.44 -18.45 -6.46
N GLY A 90 5.59 -17.76 -6.43
CA GLY A 90 6.87 -18.38 -6.13
C GLY A 90 6.89 -19.06 -4.75
N VAL A 91 6.26 -18.43 -3.74
CA VAL A 91 6.12 -19.02 -2.41
C VAL A 91 5.22 -20.25 -2.42
N TYR A 92 4.10 -20.24 -3.16
CA TYR A 92 3.29 -21.45 -3.37
C TYR A 92 4.13 -22.59 -3.94
N MET A 93 5.00 -22.32 -4.91
CA MET A 93 5.86 -23.34 -5.49
C MET A 93 6.94 -23.83 -4.53
N LEU A 94 7.53 -22.94 -3.72
CA LEU A 94 8.47 -23.31 -2.65
C LEU A 94 7.83 -24.29 -1.65
N ALA A 95 6.57 -24.11 -1.30
CA ALA A 95 5.84 -25.04 -0.42
C ALA A 95 5.72 -26.47 -1.00
N THR A 96 5.77 -26.62 -2.33
CA THR A 96 5.75 -27.94 -2.99
C THR A 96 7.11 -28.65 -2.98
N VAL A 97 8.19 -27.88 -2.84
CA VAL A 97 9.57 -28.36 -2.92
C VAL A 97 10.17 -28.54 -1.52
N LEU A 98 9.91 -27.62 -0.61
CA LEU A 98 10.36 -27.66 0.78
C LEU A 98 9.34 -28.42 1.64
N LYS A 99 9.71 -29.64 2.06
CA LYS A 99 8.80 -30.55 2.78
C LYS A 99 8.96 -30.56 4.31
N SER A 100 9.76 -29.65 4.87
CA SER A 100 9.90 -29.58 6.34
C SER A 100 8.62 -29.03 6.97
N LYS A 101 8.31 -29.47 8.19
CA LYS A 101 7.14 -28.98 8.93
C LYS A 101 7.14 -27.46 9.08
N VAL A 102 8.31 -26.91 9.42
CA VAL A 102 8.54 -25.46 9.52
C VAL A 102 8.25 -24.77 8.19
N ALA A 103 8.75 -25.30 7.06
CA ALA A 103 8.52 -24.70 5.75
C ALA A 103 7.03 -24.68 5.38
N ILE A 104 6.31 -25.77 5.65
CA ILE A 104 4.87 -25.87 5.39
C ILE A 104 4.11 -24.80 6.19
N ASP A 105 4.35 -24.71 7.51
CA ASP A 105 3.65 -23.78 8.39
C ASP A 105 3.94 -22.31 8.01
N VAL A 106 5.20 -22.00 7.73
CA VAL A 106 5.65 -20.66 7.30
C VAL A 106 5.06 -20.29 5.94
N SER A 107 5.05 -21.22 4.98
CA SER A 107 4.45 -20.96 3.67
C SER A 107 2.97 -20.60 3.82
N ILE A 108 2.21 -21.32 4.65
CA ILE A 108 0.80 -21.02 4.91
C ILE A 108 0.63 -19.61 5.50
N GLN A 109 1.49 -19.21 6.43
CA GLN A 109 1.45 -17.87 7.01
C GLN A 109 1.78 -16.79 5.98
N ILE A 110 2.79 -17.00 5.13
CA ILE A 110 3.13 -16.07 4.06
C ILE A 110 1.94 -15.87 3.12
N MET A 111 1.30 -16.95 2.65
CA MET A 111 0.12 -16.87 1.78
C MET A 111 -1.01 -16.06 2.43
N ARG A 112 -1.26 -16.28 3.72
CA ARG A 112 -2.28 -15.53 4.48
C ARG A 112 -1.94 -14.05 4.55
N THR A 113 -0.67 -13.70 4.78
CA THR A 113 -0.20 -12.31 4.80
C THR A 113 -0.38 -11.63 3.45
N PHE A 114 0.03 -12.28 2.35
CA PHE A 114 -0.19 -11.75 0.99
C PHE A 114 -1.69 -11.54 0.68
N THR A 115 -2.52 -12.51 1.07
CA THR A 115 -3.98 -12.41 0.90
C THR A 115 -4.56 -11.25 1.72
N ALA A 116 -4.12 -11.08 2.97
CA ALA A 116 -4.56 -9.99 3.84
C ALA A 116 -4.15 -8.62 3.26
N LEU A 117 -2.89 -8.48 2.82
CA LEU A 117 -2.40 -7.27 2.16
C LEU A 117 -3.23 -6.92 0.92
N ARG A 118 -3.59 -7.90 0.09
CA ARG A 118 -4.45 -7.67 -1.08
C ARG A 118 -5.84 -7.19 -0.68
N ARG A 119 -6.43 -7.77 0.38
CA ARG A 119 -7.73 -7.32 0.90
C ARG A 119 -7.66 -5.88 1.40
N TYR A 120 -6.60 -5.54 2.15
CA TYR A 120 -6.39 -4.17 2.62
C TYR A 120 -6.24 -3.19 1.45
N ALA A 121 -5.45 -3.53 0.43
CA ALA A 121 -5.29 -2.70 -0.76
C ALA A 121 -6.64 -2.40 -1.45
N LEU A 122 -7.50 -3.41 -1.62
CA LEU A 122 -8.82 -3.22 -2.21
C LEU A 122 -9.74 -2.33 -1.36
N THR A 123 -9.66 -2.42 -0.03
CA THR A 123 -10.46 -1.55 0.85
C THR A 123 -10.01 -0.08 0.82
N TYR A 124 -8.73 0.20 0.58
CA TYR A 124 -8.25 1.58 0.45
C TYR A 124 -8.82 2.29 -0.78
N ASP A 125 -8.97 1.60 -1.91
CA ASP A 125 -9.60 2.18 -3.11
C ASP A 125 -11.06 2.57 -2.85
N GLU A 126 -11.80 1.75 -2.11
CA GLU A 126 -13.18 2.06 -1.71
C GLU A 126 -13.24 3.26 -0.76
N LEU A 127 -12.31 3.34 0.19
CA LEU A 127 -12.20 4.48 1.11
C LEU A 127 -11.83 5.77 0.38
N ALA A 128 -10.86 5.72 -0.55
CA ALA A 128 -10.45 6.88 -1.34
C ALA A 128 -11.63 7.43 -2.17
N LYS A 129 -12.44 6.55 -2.78
CA LYS A 129 -13.66 6.95 -3.48
C LYS A 129 -14.67 7.64 -2.56
N LYS A 130 -14.88 7.10 -1.35
CA LYS A 130 -15.77 7.72 -0.35
C LYS A 130 -15.27 9.09 0.11
N ILE A 131 -13.96 9.29 0.25
CA ILE A 131 -13.40 10.61 0.59
C ILE A 131 -13.71 11.63 -0.50
N VAL A 132 -13.45 11.29 -1.76
CA VAL A 132 -13.75 12.18 -2.90
C VAL A 132 -15.25 12.51 -2.97
N GLU A 133 -16.11 11.53 -2.70
CA GLU A 133 -17.56 11.76 -2.64
C GLU A 133 -17.95 12.73 -1.52
N ILE A 134 -17.37 12.58 -0.32
CA ILE A 134 -17.61 13.49 0.81
C ILE A 134 -17.10 14.89 0.48
N GLU A 135 -15.89 15.04 -0.07
CA GLU A 135 -15.33 16.32 -0.49
C GLU A 135 -16.25 17.04 -1.48
N SER A 136 -16.81 16.32 -2.46
CA SER A 136 -17.78 16.89 -3.40
C SER A 136 -19.03 17.40 -2.69
N ARG A 137 -19.61 16.62 -1.77
CA ARG A 137 -20.82 17.01 -1.03
C ARG A 137 -20.58 18.22 -0.13
N VAL A 138 -19.40 18.32 0.48
CA VAL A 138 -18.98 19.46 1.30
C VAL A 138 -18.84 20.71 0.41
N SER A 139 -18.14 20.62 -0.72
CA SER A 139 -18.00 21.73 -1.66
C SER A 139 -19.35 22.25 -2.16
N ASP A 140 -20.30 21.36 -2.45
CA ASP A 140 -21.64 21.75 -2.88
C ASP A 140 -22.47 22.39 -1.75
N SER A 141 -22.16 22.09 -0.50
CA SER A 141 -22.78 22.73 0.67
C SER A 141 -22.20 24.12 0.87
N GLU A 142 -20.87 24.28 0.77
CA GLU A 142 -20.21 25.60 0.85
C GLU A 142 -20.72 26.58 -0.21
N LYS A 143 -20.93 26.11 -1.45
CA LYS A 143 -21.53 26.93 -2.53
C LYS A 143 -22.96 27.37 -2.19
N ARG A 144 -23.75 26.50 -1.55
CA ARG A 144 -25.11 26.84 -1.11
C ARG A 144 -25.07 27.90 -0.02
N ASP A 145 -24.18 27.76 0.96
CA ASP A 145 -24.02 28.71 2.05
C ASP A 145 -23.59 30.08 1.53
N GLN A 146 -22.62 30.13 0.61
CA GLN A 146 -22.21 31.38 -0.05
C GLN A 146 -23.37 32.05 -0.80
N LYS A 147 -24.23 31.27 -1.46
CA LYS A 147 -25.41 31.80 -2.14
C LYS A 147 -26.45 32.35 -1.16
N ILE A 148 -26.68 31.68 -0.04
CA ILE A 148 -27.58 32.16 1.03
C ILE A 148 -27.04 33.47 1.61
N ILE A 149 -25.75 33.54 1.95
CA ILE A 149 -25.12 34.76 2.46
C ILE A 149 -25.24 35.89 1.44
N GLY A 150 -25.04 35.61 0.15
CA GLY A 150 -25.23 36.59 -0.93
C GLY A 150 -26.66 37.14 -0.98
N ILE A 151 -27.67 36.28 -0.87
CA ILE A 151 -29.08 36.70 -0.84
C ILE A 151 -29.39 37.54 0.41
N ILE A 152 -28.89 37.14 1.59
CA ILE A 152 -29.07 37.90 2.83
C ILE A 152 -28.46 39.30 2.69
N ASN A 153 -27.23 39.40 2.19
CA ASN A 153 -26.57 40.69 2.00
C ASN A 153 -27.34 41.59 1.03
N GLN A 154 -27.88 41.02 -0.06
CA GLN A 154 -28.70 41.75 -1.01
C GLN A 154 -29.99 42.29 -0.36
N LEU A 155 -30.71 41.44 0.41
CA LEU A 155 -31.91 41.86 1.14
C LEU A 155 -31.61 42.97 2.16
N MET A 156 -30.46 42.89 2.85
CA MET A 156 -30.03 43.92 3.81
C MET A 156 -29.64 45.25 3.15
N SER A 157 -29.23 45.24 1.88
CA SER A 157 -28.87 46.46 1.14
C SER A 157 -30.07 47.08 0.42
N ASP A 158 -31.04 46.27 -0.02
CA ASP A 158 -32.30 46.75 -0.61
C ASP A 158 -33.18 47.51 0.42
N ASP A 159 -33.05 47.20 1.72
CA ASP A 159 -33.77 47.92 2.80
C ASP A 159 -33.22 49.35 3.04
N GLU A 160 -31.95 49.64 2.71
CA GLU A 160 -31.35 50.97 2.89
C GLU A 160 -31.77 51.98 1.80
N GLU A 161 -32.20 51.54 0.62
CA GLU A 161 -32.67 52.42 -0.47
C GLU A 161 -34.15 52.78 -0.38
N SER A 162 -34.92 52.14 0.52
CA SER A 162 -36.29 52.58 0.79
C SER A 162 -36.26 53.83 1.67
N GLU A 163 -36.11 55.01 1.03
CA GLU A 163 -36.47 56.28 1.67
C GLU A 163 -37.86 56.10 2.29
N VAL A 164 -37.91 56.05 3.62
CA VAL A 164 -39.17 55.98 4.36
C VAL A 164 -39.98 57.20 3.96
N LYS A 165 -40.91 57.03 3.00
CA LYS A 165 -41.82 58.09 2.58
C LYS A 165 -42.58 58.50 3.82
N LYS A 166 -42.21 59.63 4.43
CA LYS A 166 -42.93 60.21 5.57
C LYS A 166 -44.34 60.54 5.09
N ILE A 167 -45.29 59.67 5.42
CA ILE A 167 -46.71 59.91 5.20
C ILE A 167 -47.15 60.88 6.30
N GLY A 168 -47.40 62.12 5.94
CA GLY A 168 -47.88 63.16 6.84
C GLY A 168 -48.78 64.14 6.10
N PHE A 169 -49.78 64.68 6.79
CA PHE A 169 -50.69 65.67 6.23
C PHE A 169 -50.03 67.05 6.23
N ILE A 170 -49.94 67.67 5.05
CA ILE A 170 -49.56 69.08 4.91
C ILE A 170 -50.76 69.90 5.42
N LYS A 171 -50.52 70.75 6.41
CA LYS A 171 -51.53 71.67 6.94
C LYS A 171 -51.29 73.03 6.28
N ASP A 172 -52.11 73.39 5.31
CA ASP A 172 -52.09 74.71 4.70
C ASP A 172 -52.58 75.76 5.70
N LYS A 173 -51.68 76.68 6.10
CA LYS A 173 -51.99 78.09 6.36
C LYS A 173 -50.75 78.96 6.55
#